data_AF-A0A0C2X034-F1
#
_entry.id   AF-A0A0C2X034-F1
#
_cell.length_a   1.000
_cell.length_b   1.000
_cell.length_c   1.000
_cell.angle_alpha   90.00
_cell.angle_beta   90.00
_cell.angle_gamma   90.00
#
_symmetry.space_group_name_H-M   'P 1'
#
loop_
_entity.id
_entity.type
_entity.pdbx_description
1 polymer ?
#
loop_
_entity_poly.entity_id
_entity_poly.type
_entity_poly.pdbx_seq_one_letter_code
_entity_poly.pdbx_strand_id
1 'polypeptide(L)'
;DDFEAAVRDQKERRENMVAERERNKELRASKRDAKAAMEARWEEMKREHEKAVEEWQQGCQALEAQNIPKKDWPKKPCRPLRRNLEAEF
;
A
#
# COMPACT_ATOMS: atom_id res chain seq x y z
N ASP A 1 20.58 17.28 49.95
CA ASP A 1 19.29 17.19 49.22
C ASP A 1 19.29 17.68 47.77
N ASP A 2 19.67 18.92 47.44
CA ASP A 2 19.52 19.46 46.06
C ASP A 2 20.26 18.67 44.95
N PHE A 3 21.44 18.14 45.23
CA PHE A 3 22.22 17.36 44.26
C PHE A 3 21.53 16.04 43.88
N GLU A 4 20.93 15.34 44.84
CA GLU A 4 20.23 14.08 44.61
C GLU A 4 18.91 14.29 43.86
N ALA A 5 18.25 15.44 44.07
CA ALA A 5 17.10 15.85 43.27
C ALA A 5 17.50 16.13 41.81
N ALA A 6 18.59 16.86 41.59
CA ALA A 6 19.10 17.15 40.25
C ALA A 6 19.54 15.88 39.48
N VAL A 7 20.16 14.92 40.16
CA VAL A 7 20.56 13.63 39.57
C VAL A 7 19.33 12.78 39.19
N ARG A 8 18.28 12.77 40.03
CA ARG A 8 17.03 12.07 39.72
C ARG A 8 16.31 12.68 38.52
N ASP A 9 16.16 14.00 38.48
CA ASP A 9 15.54 14.70 37.35
C ASP A 9 16.34 14.50 36.05
N GLN A 10 17.68 14.54 36.11
CA GLN A 10 18.51 14.23 34.94
C GLN A 10 18.31 12.80 34.45
N LYS A 11 18.21 11.83 35.36
CA LYS A 11 17.97 10.42 35.02
C LYS A 11 16.59 10.23 34.39
N GLU A 12 15.55 10.80 34.98
CA GLU A 12 14.18 10.73 34.47
C GLU A 12 14.07 11.36 33.08
N ARG A 13 14.69 12.53 32.86
CA ARG A 13 14.75 13.16 31.53
C ARG A 13 15.44 12.27 30.50
N ARG A 14 16.54 11.61 30.87
CA ARG A 14 17.25 10.68 29.97
C ARG A 14 16.39 9.47 29.63
N GLU A 15 15.73 8.88 30.63
CA GLU A 15 14.84 7.73 30.44
C GLU A 15 13.63 8.11 29.56
N ASN A 16 13.01 9.25 29.80
CA ASN A 16 11.91 9.78 28.98
C ASN A 16 12.35 10.06 27.54
N MET A 17 13.52 10.66 27.33
CA MET A 17 14.05 10.88 25.98
C MET A 17 14.33 9.56 25.24
N VAL A 18 14.83 8.53 25.94
CA VAL A 18 15.05 7.20 25.33
C VAL A 18 13.71 6.57 24.97
N ALA A 19 12.75 6.57 25.89
CA ALA A 19 11.41 6.03 25.65
C ALA A 19 10.71 6.74 24.48
N GLU A 20 10.79 8.06 24.41
CA GLU A 20 10.22 8.85 23.31
C GLU A 20 10.90 8.53 21.97
N ARG A 21 12.24 8.37 21.97
CA ARG A 21 12.98 7.97 20.76
C ARG A 21 12.57 6.60 20.28
N GLU A 22 12.43 5.62 21.16
CA GLU A 22 11.99 4.27 20.79
C GLU A 22 10.54 4.29 20.26
N ARG A 23 9.62 4.97 20.95
CA ARG A 23 8.25 5.17 20.45
C ARG A 23 8.22 5.80 19.07
N ASN A 24 9.04 6.82 18.84
CA ASN A 24 9.11 7.49 17.54
C ASN A 24 9.71 6.60 16.44
N LYS A 25 10.67 5.73 16.78
CA LYS A 25 11.20 4.73 15.84
C LYS A 25 10.12 3.72 15.47
N GLU A 26 9.39 3.19 16.45
CA GLU A 26 8.30 2.24 16.23
C GLU A 26 7.20 2.85 15.37
N LEU A 27 6.78 4.09 15.65
CA LEU A 27 5.80 4.81 14.83
C LEU A 27 6.25 4.99 13.38
N ARG A 28 7.55 5.29 13.16
CA ARG A 28 8.10 5.43 11.81
C ARG A 28 8.19 4.09 11.09
N ALA A 29 8.59 3.03 11.79
CA ALA A 29 8.62 1.67 11.25
C ALA A 29 7.21 1.24 10.83
N SER A 30 6.23 1.37 11.73
CA SER A 30 4.83 1.04 11.44
C SER A 30 4.28 1.79 10.23
N LYS A 31 4.53 3.11 10.12
CA LYS A 31 4.11 3.89 8.95
C LYS A 31 4.77 3.44 7.65
N ARG A 32 6.06 3.11 7.70
CA ARG A 32 6.80 2.61 6.54
C ARG A 32 6.24 1.25 6.10
N ASP A 33 5.99 0.36 7.04
CA ASP A 33 5.54 -1.00 6.76
C ASP A 33 4.10 -0.98 6.21
N ALA A 34 3.22 -0.12 6.76
CA ALA A 34 1.88 0.11 6.21
C ALA A 34 1.94 0.65 4.77
N LYS A 35 2.82 1.63 4.50
CA LYS A 35 3.00 2.16 3.15
C LYS A 35 3.54 1.09 2.18
N ALA A 36 4.50 0.28 2.61
CA ALA A 36 5.07 -0.79 1.79
C ALA A 36 4.03 -1.87 1.47
N ALA A 37 3.20 -2.26 2.43
CA ALA A 37 2.11 -3.22 2.21
C ALA A 37 1.09 -2.70 1.20
N MET A 38 0.74 -1.41 1.31
CA MET A 38 -0.18 -0.75 0.38
C MET A 38 0.40 -0.64 -1.04
N GLU A 39 1.69 -0.30 -1.17
CA GLU A 39 2.36 -0.28 -2.48
C GLU A 39 2.47 -1.68 -3.09
N ALA A 40 2.79 -2.70 -2.30
CA ALA A 40 2.87 -4.09 -2.77
C ALA A 40 1.52 -4.58 -3.32
N ARG A 41 0.42 -4.32 -2.60
CA ARG A 41 -0.92 -4.64 -3.10
C ARG A 41 -1.28 -3.86 -4.35
N TRP A 42 -0.88 -2.59 -4.44
CA TRP A 42 -1.13 -1.79 -5.63
C TRP A 42 -0.41 -2.34 -6.87
N GLU A 43 0.84 -2.77 -6.73
CA GLU A 43 1.59 -3.41 -7.80
C GLU A 43 0.93 -4.74 -8.23
N GLU A 44 0.45 -5.53 -7.28
CA GLU A 44 -0.29 -6.76 -7.56
C GLU A 44 -1.58 -6.49 -8.38
N MET A 45 -2.40 -5.54 -7.95
CA MET A 45 -3.62 -5.15 -8.68
C MET A 45 -3.33 -4.67 -10.10
N LYS A 46 -2.23 -3.93 -10.31
CA LYS A 46 -1.83 -3.50 -11.66
C LYS A 46 -1.47 -4.69 -12.54
N ARG A 47 -0.66 -5.62 -12.02
CA ARG A 47 -0.25 -6.83 -12.74
C ARG A 47 -1.47 -7.69 -13.11
N GLU A 48 -2.40 -7.87 -12.17
CA GLU A 48 -3.64 -8.59 -12.43
C GLU A 48 -4.50 -7.92 -13.50
N HIS A 49 -4.61 -6.59 -13.46
CA HIS A 49 -5.33 -5.84 -14.48
C HIS A 49 -4.66 -5.95 -15.86
N GLU A 50 -3.33 -5.87 -15.93
CA GLU A 50 -2.58 -6.04 -17.18
C GLU A 50 -2.83 -7.42 -17.78
N LYS A 51 -2.76 -8.47 -16.96
CA LYS A 51 -3.09 -9.84 -17.38
C LYS A 51 -4.54 -9.95 -17.88
N ALA A 52 -5.50 -9.39 -17.15
CA ALA A 52 -6.90 -9.41 -17.56
C ALA A 52 -7.14 -8.65 -18.88
N VAL A 53 -6.42 -7.55 -19.11
CA VAL A 53 -6.49 -6.79 -20.36
C VAL A 53 -5.87 -7.58 -21.51
N GLU A 54 -4.76 -8.27 -21.29
CA GLU A 54 -4.13 -9.13 -22.29
C GLU A 54 -5.06 -10.29 -22.70
N GLU A 55 -5.62 -11.00 -21.71
CA GLU A 55 -6.60 -12.07 -21.95
C GLU A 55 -7.84 -11.54 -22.69
N TRP A 56 -8.34 -10.36 -22.31
CA TRP A 56 -9.45 -9.71 -23.00
C TRP A 56 -9.10 -9.37 -24.46
N GLN A 57 -7.90 -8.84 -24.72
CA GLN A 57 -7.43 -8.54 -26.07
C GLN A 57 -7.35 -9.79 -26.95
N GLN A 58 -6.79 -10.88 -26.42
CA GLN A 58 -6.71 -12.16 -27.12
C GLN A 58 -8.11 -12.71 -27.43
N GLY A 59 -9.04 -12.65 -26.47
CA GLY A 59 -10.43 -13.03 -26.70
C GLY A 59 -11.10 -12.18 -27.78
N CYS A 60 -10.91 -10.86 -27.74
CA CYS A 60 -11.40 -9.94 -28.76
C CYS A 60 -10.85 -10.24 -30.17
N GLN A 61 -9.56 -10.56 -30.30
CA GLN A 61 -8.97 -10.98 -31.57
C GLN A 61 -9.59 -12.28 -32.10
N ALA A 62 -9.88 -13.24 -31.23
CA ALA A 62 -10.56 -14.47 -31.62
C ALA A 62 -12.01 -14.23 -32.09
N LEU A 63 -12.72 -13.27 -31.49
CA LEU A 63 -14.06 -12.86 -31.92
C LEU A 63 -14.02 -12.12 -33.27
N GLU A 64 -12.98 -11.30 -33.50
CA GLU A 64 -12.74 -10.63 -34.77
C GLU A 64 -12.51 -11.63 -35.91
N ALA A 65 -11.69 -12.66 -35.66
CA ALA A 65 -11.47 -13.74 -36.62
C ALA A 65 -12.75 -14.52 -36.95
N GLN A 66 -13.70 -14.58 -36.02
CA GLN A 66 -15.02 -15.19 -36.20
C GLN A 66 -16.05 -14.23 -36.84
N ASN A 67 -15.65 -13.02 -37.24
CA ASN A 67 -16.53 -11.96 -37.75
C ASN A 67 -17.67 -11.59 -36.79
N ILE A 68 -17.48 -11.75 -35.48
CA ILE A 68 -18.48 -11.37 -34.48
C ILE A 68 -18.48 -9.84 -34.36
N PRO A 69 -19.66 -9.17 -34.48
CA PRO A 69 -19.75 -7.73 -34.35
C PRO A 69 -19.22 -7.22 -32.99
N LYS A 70 -18.48 -6.11 -33.00
CA LYS A 70 -17.87 -5.50 -31.80
C LYS A 70 -18.86 -5.14 -30.69
N LYS A 71 -20.14 -4.94 -31.01
CA LYS A 71 -21.21 -4.69 -30.03
C LYS A 71 -21.47 -5.89 -29.11
N ASP A 72 -21.13 -7.10 -29.55
CA ASP A 72 -21.35 -8.36 -28.83
C ASP A 72 -20.07 -8.81 -28.10
N TRP A 73 -19.00 -8.03 -28.17
CA TRP A 73 -17.74 -8.34 -27.49
C TRP A 73 -17.85 -8.10 -25.98
N PRO A 74 -17.09 -8.85 -25.17
CA PRO A 74 -17.02 -8.59 -23.74
C PRO A 74 -16.50 -7.17 -23.48
N LYS A 75 -16.97 -6.54 -22.41
CA LYS A 75 -16.48 -5.22 -22.01
C LYS A 75 -15.03 -5.30 -21.56
N LYS A 76 -14.25 -4.27 -21.89
CA LYS A 76 -12.86 -4.15 -21.44
C LYS A 76 -12.80 -4.13 -19.90
N PRO A 77 -11.83 -4.83 -19.28
CA PRO A 77 -11.59 -4.73 -17.85
C PRO A 77 -11.43 -3.28 -17.39
N CYS A 78 -12.04 -2.94 -16.25
CA CYS A 78 -11.92 -1.61 -15.66
C CYS A 78 -10.55 -1.45 -15.00
N ARG A 79 -9.93 -0.28 -15.16
CA ARG A 79 -8.64 0.02 -14.53
C ARG A 79 -8.82 0.11 -13.02
N PRO A 80 -7.99 -0.58 -12.21
CA PRO A 80 -8.00 -0.39 -10.77
C PRO A 80 -7.59 1.05 -10.43
N LEU A 81 -8.16 1.61 -9.36
CA LEU A 81 -7.82 2.94 -8.85
C LEU A 81 -7.14 2.78 -7.49
N ARG A 82 -6.01 3.48 -7.29
CA ARG A 82 -5.28 3.44 -6.01
C ARG A 82 -6.15 3.85 -4.82
N ARG A 83 -7.07 4.80 -5.02
CA ARG A 83 -8.03 5.24 -4.00
C ARG A 83 -8.93 4.09 -3.50
N ASN A 84 -9.22 3.09 -4.33
CA ASN A 84 -10.02 1.95 -3.89
C ASN A 84 -9.23 1.07 -2.91
N LEU A 85 -7.91 1.00 -3.07
CA LEU A 85 -7.03 0.31 -2.13
C LEU A 85 -6.87 1.11 -0.83
N GLU A 86 -6.78 2.44 -0.91
CA GLU A 86 -6.71 3.34 0.26
C GLU A 86 -7.91 3.22 1.20
N ALA A 87 -9.08 2.80 0.69
CA ALA A 87 -10.27 2.60 1.50
C ALA A 87 -10.25 1.29 2.31
N GLU A 88 -9.34 0.36 1.98
CA GLU A 88 -9.22 -0.96 2.62
C GLU A 88 -8.13 -1.01 3.71
N PHE A 89 -7.29 0.02 3.82
CA PHE A 89 -6.20 0.15 4.79
C PHE A 89 -6.46 1.29 5.77
#